data_AF-A0A1V8TEN3-F1
#
_entry.id   AF-A0A1V8TEN3-F1
#
_cell.length_a   1.000
_cell.length_b   1.000
_cell.length_c   1.000
_cell.angle_alpha   90.00
_cell.angle_beta   90.00
_cell.angle_gamma   90.00
#
_symmetry.space_group_name_H-M   'P 1'
#
loop_
_entity.id
_entity.type
_entity.pdbx_description
1 polymer ?
#
loop_
_entity_poly.entity_id
_entity_poly.type
_entity_poly.pdbx_seq_one_letter_code
_entity_poly.pdbx_strand_id
1 'polypeptide(L)'
;MPSLADHCSKLANPNVFAVGLAGFLVLGILVSYIPQHAKIITRRSSEGLSPWWVLLGGLSSIAAIGNILTLPSSRDDIHCCKELSGGACAAALLGVAQIGCQWACFMFVVMLFLIFFPEAPDMTSSAASITSTPPPKRRDALIVGVSTLVCLLTVGIASITVVAVTPHHTQAWANFLGIVAGALSAVQYLPQIWYTFRLGDIKSLSIITMLIQVPGAFVFAFSLWLRVGWEGWSTWLVYIITGILQGTLLGLAISYWLARRKADKDRANDLYDSDEGPDAVDGAAEEHQASERTALLGSRRGTAKSIQKGSQRSRQGSNGRLGMLYSATPPEHDSDTSEISRK
;
A
#
# COMPACT_ATOMS: atom_id res chain seq x y z
N MET A 1 7.42 16.08 -38.83
CA MET A 1 6.42 15.97 -37.74
C MET A 1 5.06 16.24 -38.37
N PRO A 2 4.02 15.45 -38.08
CA PRO A 2 2.66 15.81 -38.51
C PRO A 2 2.32 17.21 -38.03
N SER A 3 1.53 17.96 -38.80
CA SER A 3 1.08 19.28 -38.36
C SER A 3 0.20 19.13 -37.10
N LEU A 4 0.19 20.13 -36.21
CA LEU A 4 -0.68 20.10 -35.02
C LEU A 4 -2.15 19.88 -35.42
N ALA A 5 -2.57 20.37 -36.58
CA ALA A 5 -3.89 20.15 -37.16
C ALA A 5 -4.17 18.66 -37.45
N ASP A 6 -3.20 17.93 -38.02
CA ASP A 6 -3.32 16.49 -38.24
C ASP A 6 -3.40 15.70 -36.92
N HIS A 7 -2.69 16.17 -35.88
CA HIS A 7 -2.77 15.58 -34.53
C HIS A 7 -4.16 15.78 -33.93
N CYS A 8 -4.69 17.00 -33.94
CA CYS A 8 -6.03 17.30 -33.42
C CYS A 8 -7.13 16.55 -34.20
N SER A 9 -6.98 16.38 -35.52
CA SER A 9 -7.91 15.60 -36.34
C SER A 9 -8.01 14.13 -35.92
N LYS A 10 -6.87 13.51 -35.56
CA LYS A 10 -6.86 12.14 -35.02
C LYS A 10 -7.55 12.05 -33.66
N LEU A 11 -7.35 13.05 -32.80
CA LEU A 11 -8.01 13.11 -31.49
C LEU A 11 -9.53 13.29 -31.59
N ALA A 12 -10.05 13.85 -32.69
CA ALA A 12 -11.49 14.02 -32.91
C ALA A 12 -12.25 12.69 -33.03
N ASN A 13 -11.56 11.61 -33.40
CA ASN A 13 -12.13 10.27 -33.54
C ASN A 13 -11.41 9.27 -32.61
N PRO A 14 -11.66 9.33 -31.29
CA PRO A 14 -10.93 8.52 -30.33
C PRO A 14 -11.27 7.03 -30.46
N ASN A 15 -10.27 6.17 -30.22
CA ASN A 15 -10.47 4.74 -30.20
C ASN A 15 -11.32 4.34 -28.98
N VAL A 16 -12.52 3.82 -29.23
CA VAL A 16 -13.49 3.40 -28.20
C VAL A 16 -12.89 2.42 -27.19
N PHE A 17 -12.05 1.49 -27.65
CA PHE A 17 -11.41 0.53 -26.76
C PHE A 17 -10.45 1.22 -25.78
N ALA A 18 -9.60 2.13 -26.28
CA ALA A 18 -8.64 2.85 -25.44
C ALA A 18 -9.34 3.75 -24.42
N VAL A 19 -10.41 4.43 -24.84
CA VAL A 19 -11.24 5.27 -23.96
C VAL A 19 -11.96 4.42 -22.90
N GLY A 20 -12.57 3.31 -23.32
CA GLY A 20 -13.25 2.39 -22.40
C GLY A 20 -12.29 1.80 -21.37
N LEU A 21 -11.09 1.39 -21.81
CA LEU A 21 -10.05 0.87 -20.93
C LEU A 21 -9.58 1.90 -19.91
N ALA A 22 -9.24 3.12 -20.35
CA ALA A 22 -8.79 4.18 -19.46
C ALA A 22 -9.89 4.62 -18.49
N GLY A 23 -11.15 4.68 -18.94
CA GLY A 23 -12.31 4.99 -18.10
C GLY A 23 -12.53 3.92 -17.02
N PHE A 24 -12.45 2.64 -17.39
CA PHE A 24 -12.50 1.53 -16.44
C PHE A 24 -11.38 1.62 -15.39
N LEU A 25 -10.15 1.96 -15.81
CA LEU A 25 -9.01 2.11 -14.91
C LEU A 25 -9.19 3.30 -13.95
N VAL A 26 -9.69 4.44 -14.40
CA VAL A 26 -10.00 5.59 -13.54
C VAL A 26 -11.00 5.21 -12.44
N LEU A 27 -12.06 4.50 -12.79
CA LEU A 27 -13.03 3.98 -11.82
C LEU A 27 -12.37 2.98 -10.85
N GLY A 28 -11.55 2.07 -11.38
CA GLY A 28 -10.80 1.10 -10.59
C GLY A 28 -9.87 1.76 -9.55
N ILE A 29 -9.20 2.86 -9.90
CA ILE A 29 -8.37 3.65 -8.97
C ILE A 29 -9.24 4.16 -7.81
N LEU A 30 -10.34 4.85 -8.11
CA LEU A 30 -11.21 5.42 -7.08
C LEU A 30 -11.71 4.33 -6.12
N VAL A 31 -12.25 3.23 -6.67
CA VAL A 31 -12.76 2.11 -5.87
C VAL A 31 -11.65 1.48 -5.01
N SER A 32 -10.42 1.39 -5.53
CA SER A 32 -9.30 0.78 -4.81
C SER A 32 -8.83 1.59 -3.61
N TYR A 33 -8.95 2.92 -3.65
CA TYR A 33 -8.51 3.80 -2.57
C TYR A 33 -9.55 3.97 -1.45
N ILE A 34 -10.84 3.82 -1.75
CA ILE A 34 -11.94 3.98 -0.78
C ILE A 34 -11.70 3.19 0.53
N PRO A 35 -11.37 1.87 0.51
CA PRO A 35 -11.16 1.11 1.74
C PRO A 35 -10.02 1.66 2.59
N GLN A 36 -8.94 2.14 1.96
CA GLN A 36 -7.79 2.70 2.67
C GLN A 36 -8.14 4.04 3.31
N HIS A 37 -8.78 4.95 2.56
CA HIS A 37 -9.22 6.24 3.08
C HIS A 37 -10.22 6.04 4.23
N ALA A 38 -11.22 5.17 4.04
CA ALA A 38 -12.20 4.85 5.06
C ALA A 38 -11.54 4.28 6.32
N LYS A 39 -10.57 3.38 6.19
CA LYS A 39 -9.85 2.80 7.35
C LYS A 39 -9.12 3.85 8.18
N ILE A 40 -8.42 4.81 7.54
CA ILE A 40 -7.70 5.87 8.26
C ILE A 40 -8.69 6.83 8.93
N ILE A 41 -9.73 7.25 8.21
CA ILE A 41 -10.74 8.19 8.72
C ILE A 41 -11.53 7.59 9.90
N THR A 42 -11.97 6.33 9.78
CA THR A 42 -12.77 5.65 10.82
C THR A 42 -11.94 5.36 12.07
N ARG A 43 -10.67 4.98 11.91
CA ARG A 43 -9.77 4.73 13.03
C ARG A 43 -9.20 6.01 13.65
N ARG A 44 -9.29 7.13 12.94
CA ARG A 44 -8.63 8.41 13.28
C ARG A 44 -7.18 8.23 13.69
N SER A 45 -6.49 7.30 13.03
CA SER A 45 -5.11 6.94 13.32
C SER A 45 -4.46 6.41 12.06
N SER A 46 -3.21 6.83 11.84
CA SER A 46 -2.35 6.31 10.77
C SER A 46 -1.41 5.20 11.27
N GLU A 47 -1.69 4.58 12.42
CA GLU A 47 -0.92 3.45 12.94
C GLU A 47 -0.81 2.31 11.91
N GLY A 48 0.42 1.81 11.73
CA GLY A 48 0.74 0.76 10.76
C GLY A 48 1.12 1.26 9.37
N LEU A 49 1.03 2.58 9.09
CA LEU A 49 1.63 3.17 7.89
C LEU A 49 3.07 3.61 8.18
N SER A 50 4.01 3.15 7.35
CA SER A 50 5.41 3.58 7.45
C SER A 50 5.58 5.02 6.91
N PRO A 51 6.14 5.96 7.70
CA PRO A 51 6.38 7.33 7.25
C PRO A 51 7.23 7.40 5.98
N TRP A 52 8.28 6.58 5.91
CA TRP A 52 9.19 6.52 4.76
C TRP A 52 8.51 5.97 3.52
N TRP A 53 7.63 4.98 3.68
CA TRP A 53 6.85 4.46 2.56
C TRP A 53 5.89 5.52 2.00
N VAL A 54 5.22 6.27 2.89
CA VAL A 54 4.32 7.38 2.49
C VAL A 54 5.11 8.48 1.79
N LEU A 55 6.28 8.85 2.31
CA LEU A 55 7.15 9.86 1.70
C LEU A 55 7.62 9.45 0.30
N LEU A 56 8.24 8.28 0.17
CA LEU A 56 8.75 7.79 -1.12
C LEU A 56 7.64 7.66 -2.17
N GLY A 57 6.47 7.16 -1.76
CA GLY A 57 5.29 7.09 -2.61
C GLY A 57 4.78 8.48 -3.03
N GLY A 58 4.82 9.45 -2.12
CA GLY A 58 4.40 10.83 -2.38
C GLY A 58 5.31 11.53 -3.38
N LEU A 59 6.63 11.48 -3.16
CA LEU A 59 7.64 12.04 -4.07
C LEU A 59 7.56 11.36 -5.46
N SER A 60 7.44 10.03 -5.49
CA SER A 60 7.26 9.28 -6.74
C SER A 60 5.99 9.69 -7.48
N SER A 61 4.89 9.91 -6.76
CA SER A 61 3.61 10.32 -7.35
C SER A 61 3.66 11.75 -7.90
N ILE A 62 4.35 12.67 -7.19
CA ILE A 62 4.60 14.05 -7.65
C ILE A 62 5.44 14.03 -8.93
N ALA A 63 6.50 13.22 -8.98
CA ALA A 63 7.30 13.05 -10.18
C ALA A 63 6.48 12.45 -11.34
N ALA A 64 5.61 11.48 -11.07
CA ALA A 64 4.75 10.87 -12.10
C ALA A 64 3.73 11.84 -12.69
N ILE A 65 3.06 12.66 -11.87
CA ILE A 65 2.13 13.69 -12.40
C ILE A 65 2.89 14.79 -13.15
N GLY A 66 4.07 15.18 -12.68
CA GLY A 66 4.93 16.13 -13.39
C GLY A 66 5.40 15.59 -14.74
N ASN A 67 5.76 14.30 -14.81
CA ASN A 67 6.15 13.63 -16.06
C ASN A 67 5.06 13.73 -17.13
N ILE A 68 3.82 13.32 -16.82
CA ILE A 68 2.74 13.34 -17.82
C ILE A 68 2.32 14.76 -18.22
N LEU A 69 2.30 15.72 -17.27
CA LEU A 69 1.89 17.09 -17.56
C LEU A 69 2.93 17.87 -18.39
N THR A 70 4.20 17.50 -18.30
CA THR A 70 5.29 18.15 -19.05
C THR A 70 5.61 17.46 -20.36
N LEU A 71 5.08 16.25 -20.59
CA LEU A 71 5.26 15.51 -21.84
C LEU A 71 4.67 16.31 -23.03
N PRO A 72 5.46 16.57 -24.10
CA PRO A 72 5.02 17.34 -25.26
C PRO A 72 3.69 16.85 -25.85
N SER A 73 3.54 15.55 -26.07
CA SER A 73 2.31 14.97 -26.63
C SER A 73 1.08 15.26 -25.77
N SER A 74 1.20 15.19 -24.44
CA SER A 74 0.09 15.54 -23.54
C SER A 74 -0.22 17.03 -23.56
N ARG A 75 0.77 17.89 -23.78
CA ARG A 75 0.55 19.33 -23.93
C ARG A 75 -0.15 19.64 -25.25
N ASP A 76 0.24 18.99 -26.34
CA ASP A 76 -0.41 19.12 -27.64
C ASP A 76 -1.88 18.66 -27.56
N ASP A 77 -2.17 17.56 -26.85
CA ASP A 77 -3.54 17.13 -26.56
C ASP A 77 -4.36 18.23 -25.84
N ILE A 78 -3.78 18.85 -24.80
CA ILE A 78 -4.41 19.95 -24.05
C ILE A 78 -4.61 21.19 -24.95
N HIS A 79 -3.70 21.46 -25.88
CA HIS A 79 -3.85 22.55 -26.85
C HIS A 79 -4.96 22.27 -27.86
N CYS A 80 -5.08 21.05 -28.37
CA CYS A 80 -6.16 20.62 -29.29
C CYS A 80 -7.55 20.71 -28.65
N CYS A 81 -7.67 20.59 -27.33
CA CYS A 81 -8.93 20.73 -26.60
C CYS A 81 -9.62 22.09 -26.74
N LYS A 82 -8.95 23.12 -27.28
CA LYS A 82 -9.58 24.42 -27.58
C LYS A 82 -10.52 24.36 -28.79
N GLU A 83 -10.30 23.41 -29.69
CA GLU A 83 -11.00 23.29 -30.98
C GLU A 83 -11.86 22.03 -31.07
N LEU A 84 -11.61 21.05 -30.20
CA LEU A 84 -12.35 19.78 -30.16
C LEU A 84 -13.67 19.88 -29.41
N SER A 85 -14.62 19.00 -29.78
CA SER A 85 -15.84 18.80 -29.00
C SER A 85 -15.50 18.27 -27.59
N GLY A 86 -16.33 18.61 -26.59
CA GLY A 86 -16.06 18.28 -25.19
C GLY A 86 -15.84 16.78 -24.92
N GLY A 87 -16.58 15.91 -25.62
CA GLY A 87 -16.42 14.46 -25.52
C GLY A 87 -15.08 13.95 -26.08
N ALA A 88 -14.64 14.48 -27.23
CA ALA A 88 -13.36 14.11 -27.83
C ALA A 88 -12.18 14.60 -26.99
N CYS A 89 -12.27 15.83 -26.45
CA CYS A 89 -11.27 16.34 -25.50
C CYS A 89 -11.20 15.49 -24.21
N ALA A 90 -12.35 15.12 -23.64
CA ALA A 90 -12.39 14.27 -22.45
C ALA A 90 -11.74 12.90 -22.71
N ALA A 91 -11.98 12.31 -23.88
CA ALA A 91 -11.34 11.07 -24.30
C ALA A 91 -9.81 11.23 -24.46
N ALA A 92 -9.34 12.33 -25.06
CA ALA A 92 -7.91 12.60 -25.28
C ALA A 92 -7.14 12.77 -23.96
N LEU A 93 -7.75 13.46 -22.98
CA LEU A 93 -7.14 13.74 -21.69
C LEU A 93 -7.31 12.63 -20.65
N LEU A 94 -8.00 11.54 -20.99
CA LEU A 94 -8.36 10.50 -20.03
C LEU A 94 -7.14 9.82 -19.39
N GLY A 95 -6.05 9.65 -20.13
CA GLY A 95 -4.80 9.14 -19.57
C GLY A 95 -4.10 10.13 -18.62
N VAL A 96 -4.23 11.44 -18.84
CA VAL A 96 -3.77 12.47 -17.88
C VAL A 96 -4.63 12.40 -16.63
N ALA A 97 -5.95 12.30 -16.81
CA ALA A 97 -6.90 12.16 -15.71
C ALA A 97 -6.66 10.88 -14.89
N GLN A 98 -6.24 9.79 -15.53
CA GLN A 98 -5.88 8.53 -14.87
C GLN A 98 -4.72 8.70 -13.89
N ILE A 99 -3.60 9.29 -14.33
CA ILE A 99 -2.45 9.57 -13.46
C ILE A 99 -2.80 10.65 -12.43
N GLY A 100 -3.55 11.68 -12.82
CA GLY A 100 -4.01 12.75 -11.93
C GLY A 100 -4.90 12.25 -10.80
N CYS A 101 -5.82 11.33 -11.11
CA CYS A 101 -6.69 10.68 -10.12
C CYS A 101 -5.87 9.84 -9.13
N GLN A 102 -4.93 9.03 -9.63
CA GLN A 102 -4.01 8.26 -8.79
C GLN A 102 -3.22 9.18 -7.85
N TRP A 103 -2.63 10.25 -8.39
CA TRP A 103 -1.88 11.24 -7.63
C TRP A 103 -2.75 11.91 -6.56
N ALA A 104 -3.95 12.38 -6.91
CA ALA A 104 -4.85 13.03 -5.98
C ALA A 104 -5.28 12.09 -4.84
N CYS A 105 -5.63 10.84 -5.17
CA CYS A 105 -5.98 9.83 -4.17
C CYS A 105 -4.81 9.54 -3.21
N PHE A 106 -3.59 9.46 -3.72
CA PHE A 106 -2.40 9.23 -2.90
C PHE A 106 -2.04 10.46 -2.04
N MET A 107 -2.15 11.68 -2.59
CA MET A 107 -1.94 12.90 -1.81
C MET A 107 -3.00 13.06 -0.71
N PHE A 108 -4.22 12.57 -0.94
CA PHE A 108 -5.22 12.47 0.12
C PHE A 108 -4.80 11.47 1.21
N VAL A 109 -4.14 10.35 0.87
CA VAL A 109 -3.52 9.46 1.88
C VAL A 109 -2.43 10.19 2.66
N VAL A 110 -1.53 10.94 2.00
CA VAL A 110 -0.50 11.74 2.68
C VAL A 110 -1.13 12.74 3.64
N MET A 111 -2.17 13.45 3.21
CA MET A 111 -2.90 14.40 4.03
C MET A 111 -3.51 13.72 5.27
N LEU A 112 -4.23 12.61 5.08
CA LEU A 112 -4.83 11.84 6.18
C LEU A 112 -3.75 11.29 7.13
N PHE A 113 -2.62 10.85 6.59
CA PHE A 113 -1.48 10.40 7.39
C PHE A 113 -0.93 11.51 8.29
N LEU A 114 -0.80 12.74 7.79
CA LEU A 114 -0.32 13.87 8.57
C LEU A 114 -1.34 14.33 9.63
N ILE A 115 -2.64 14.30 9.30
CA ILE A 115 -3.72 14.72 10.22
C ILE A 115 -3.89 13.71 11.36
N PHE A 116 -3.87 12.42 11.04
CA PHE A 116 -4.10 11.34 12.01
C PHE A 116 -2.80 10.66 12.46
N PHE A 117 -1.67 11.36 12.37
CA PHE A 117 -0.40 10.83 12.84
C PHE A 117 -0.46 10.63 14.36
N PRO A 118 -0.16 9.43 14.88
CA PRO A 118 -0.24 9.18 16.31
C PRO A 118 0.77 10.08 17.04
N GLU A 119 0.25 10.99 17.85
CA GLU A 119 1.05 11.84 18.72
C GLU A 119 1.55 11.00 19.90
N ALA A 120 2.81 11.18 20.30
CA ALA A 120 3.37 10.45 21.44
C ALA A 120 2.48 10.71 22.67
N PRO A 121 2.03 9.68 23.41
CA PRO A 121 1.23 9.90 24.59
C PRO A 121 2.01 10.77 25.59
N ASP A 122 1.36 11.82 26.10
CA ASP A 122 1.94 12.72 27.08
C ASP A 122 2.48 11.92 28.28
N MET A 123 3.76 12.11 28.59
CA MET A 123 4.46 11.47 29.71
C MET A 123 3.91 11.86 31.10
N THR A 124 2.81 12.61 31.19
CA THR A 124 2.12 12.88 32.46
C THR A 124 1.31 11.70 32.99
N SER A 125 1.14 10.63 32.20
CA SER A 125 0.31 9.47 32.58
C SER A 125 0.98 8.13 32.30
N SER A 126 2.21 7.87 32.78
CA SER A 126 2.74 6.49 32.78
C SER A 126 3.89 6.28 33.79
N ALA A 127 3.53 5.86 35.01
CA ALA A 127 4.40 5.05 35.87
C ALA A 127 4.27 3.54 35.56
N ALA A 128 3.64 3.17 34.44
CA ALA A 128 3.31 1.78 34.12
C ALA A 128 3.40 1.48 32.61
N SER A 129 4.58 1.54 32.01
CA SER A 129 4.84 0.85 30.74
C SER A 129 6.35 0.71 30.45
N ILE A 130 7.00 -0.19 31.20
CA ILE A 130 8.30 -0.76 30.84
C ILE A 130 8.05 -1.78 29.72
N THR A 131 7.74 -1.33 28.51
CA THR A 131 7.83 -2.14 27.27
C THR A 131 8.03 -1.18 26.10
N SER A 132 9.28 -0.76 25.94
CA SER A 132 9.73 0.29 25.02
C SER A 132 9.67 -0.14 23.55
N THR A 133 8.64 0.31 22.84
CA THR A 133 8.82 0.80 21.46
C THR A 133 9.00 2.32 21.55
N PRO A 134 10.02 2.93 20.92
CA PRO A 134 10.19 4.37 20.93
C PRO A 134 8.89 5.03 20.43
N PRO A 135 8.39 6.08 21.10
CA PRO A 135 7.17 6.75 20.64
C PRO A 135 7.37 7.25 19.20
N PRO A 136 6.35 7.14 18.32
CA PRO A 136 6.42 7.69 16.97
C PRO A 136 6.76 9.17 17.08
N LYS A 137 7.94 9.53 16.56
CA LYS A 137 8.45 10.90 16.72
C LYS A 137 7.62 11.77 15.80
N ARG A 138 6.95 12.79 16.35
CA ARG A 138 6.32 13.89 15.57
C ARG A 138 7.24 14.47 14.49
N ARG A 139 8.56 14.33 14.67
CA ARG A 139 9.61 14.61 13.68
C ARG A 139 9.40 13.89 12.35
N ASP A 140 8.97 12.62 12.34
CA ASP A 140 8.81 11.84 11.12
C ASP A 140 7.64 12.38 10.28
N ALA A 141 6.51 12.70 10.90
CA ALA A 141 5.40 13.36 10.22
C ALA A 141 5.79 14.73 9.66
N LEU A 142 6.57 15.52 10.41
CA LEU A 142 7.08 16.80 9.93
C LEU A 142 8.02 16.62 8.72
N ILE A 143 8.93 15.63 8.76
CA ILE A 143 9.81 15.31 7.62
C ILE A 143 8.98 14.92 6.40
N VAL A 144 7.97 14.05 6.57
CA VAL A 144 7.07 13.64 5.49
C VAL A 144 6.36 14.86 4.89
N GLY A 145 5.73 15.68 5.73
CA GLY A 145 4.96 16.85 5.29
C GLY A 145 5.83 17.90 4.59
N VAL A 146 6.94 18.31 5.21
CA VAL A 146 7.84 19.33 4.65
C VAL A 146 8.49 18.83 3.37
N SER A 147 9.01 17.59 3.35
CA SER A 147 9.67 17.05 2.16
C SER A 147 8.70 16.88 1.00
N THR A 148 7.46 16.43 1.27
CA THR A 148 6.41 16.31 0.24
C THR A 148 6.05 17.69 -0.32
N LEU A 149 5.86 18.69 0.54
CA LEU A 149 5.55 20.06 0.12
C LEU A 149 6.68 20.67 -0.70
N VAL A 150 7.94 20.57 -0.23
CA VAL A 150 9.11 21.07 -0.95
C VAL A 150 9.25 20.39 -2.31
N CYS A 151 9.05 19.06 -2.37
CA CYS A 151 9.06 18.33 -3.63
C CYS A 151 7.97 18.83 -4.59
N LEU A 152 6.73 18.98 -4.11
CA LEU A 152 5.60 19.46 -4.90
C LEU A 152 5.88 20.84 -5.49
N LEU A 153 6.36 21.78 -4.66
CA LEU A 153 6.69 23.13 -5.10
C LEU A 153 7.86 23.14 -6.08
N THR A 154 8.93 22.39 -5.78
CA THR A 154 10.13 22.34 -6.64
C THR A 154 9.80 21.76 -8.00
N VAL A 155 9.12 20.60 -8.05
CA VAL A 155 8.73 19.96 -9.31
C VAL A 155 7.72 20.84 -10.05
N GLY A 156 6.75 21.44 -9.37
CA GLY A 156 5.77 22.34 -9.97
C GLY A 156 6.41 23.57 -10.61
N ILE A 157 7.24 24.31 -9.86
CA ILE A 157 7.91 25.52 -10.34
C ILE A 157 8.88 25.19 -11.46
N ALA A 158 9.70 24.14 -11.32
CA ALA A 158 10.63 23.71 -12.37
C ALA A 158 9.87 23.30 -13.65
N SER A 159 8.78 22.55 -13.51
CA SER A 159 7.93 22.15 -14.65
C SER A 159 7.34 23.35 -15.37
N ILE A 160 6.77 24.31 -14.63
CA ILE A 160 6.23 25.56 -15.19
C ILE A 160 7.34 26.35 -15.90
N THR A 161 8.52 26.45 -15.28
CA THR A 161 9.66 27.20 -15.84
C THR A 161 10.15 26.58 -17.15
N VAL A 162 10.35 25.26 -17.19
CA VAL A 162 10.75 24.55 -18.41
C VAL A 162 9.69 24.70 -19.50
N VAL A 163 8.41 24.59 -19.13
CA VAL A 163 7.29 24.74 -20.05
C VAL A 163 7.21 26.15 -20.66
N ALA A 164 7.42 27.19 -19.85
CA ALA A 164 7.23 28.59 -20.25
C ALA A 164 8.46 29.21 -20.91
N VAL A 165 9.66 28.88 -20.44
CA VAL A 165 10.91 29.51 -20.87
C VAL A 165 11.67 28.66 -21.89
N THR A 166 11.68 27.34 -21.72
CA THR A 166 12.49 26.43 -22.52
C THR A 166 11.68 25.25 -23.07
N PRO A 167 10.64 25.50 -23.90
CA PRO A 167 9.72 24.45 -24.35
C PRO A 167 10.41 23.29 -25.08
N HIS A 168 11.55 23.53 -25.71
CA HIS A 168 12.36 22.51 -26.38
C HIS A 168 12.97 21.46 -25.43
N HIS A 169 13.05 21.75 -24.12
CA HIS A 169 13.60 20.83 -23.11
C HIS A 169 12.51 20.04 -22.35
N THR A 170 11.24 20.24 -22.69
CA THR A 170 10.10 19.60 -21.99
C THR A 170 10.13 18.08 -22.03
N GLN A 171 10.52 17.48 -23.17
CA GLN A 171 10.69 16.02 -23.27
C GLN A 171 11.79 15.49 -22.34
N ALA A 172 12.93 16.19 -22.26
CA ALA A 172 14.03 15.78 -21.40
C ALA A 172 13.65 15.88 -19.93
N TRP A 173 12.95 16.95 -19.55
CA TRP A 173 12.41 17.14 -18.20
C TRP A 173 11.37 16.07 -17.83
N ALA A 174 10.44 15.75 -18.74
CA ALA A 174 9.48 14.67 -18.55
C ALA A 174 10.22 13.34 -18.31
N ASN A 175 11.19 12.99 -19.17
CA ASN A 175 11.96 11.76 -19.02
C ASN A 175 12.71 11.69 -17.70
N PHE A 176 13.33 12.80 -17.28
CA PHE A 176 14.00 12.90 -15.97
C PHE A 176 13.02 12.60 -14.83
N LEU A 177 11.84 13.22 -14.82
CA LEU A 177 10.82 12.98 -13.79
C LEU A 177 10.33 11.52 -13.79
N GLY A 178 10.17 10.90 -14.96
CA GLY A 178 9.78 9.49 -15.06
C GLY A 178 10.84 8.54 -14.49
N ILE A 179 12.12 8.81 -14.75
CA ILE A 179 13.25 8.05 -14.17
C ILE A 179 13.27 8.23 -12.65
N VAL A 180 13.12 9.46 -12.15
CA VAL A 180 13.07 9.75 -10.71
C VAL A 180 11.91 9.00 -10.04
N ALA A 181 10.71 8.99 -10.65
CA ALA A 181 9.57 8.24 -10.15
C ALA A 181 9.87 6.72 -10.08
N GLY A 182 10.46 6.15 -11.14
CA GLY A 182 10.87 4.75 -11.17
C GLY A 182 11.92 4.40 -10.11
N ALA A 183 12.92 5.26 -9.93
CA ALA A 183 13.96 5.07 -8.92
C ALA A 183 13.40 5.13 -7.50
N LEU A 184 12.57 6.13 -7.19
CA LEU A 184 11.91 6.25 -5.89
C LEU A 184 11.02 5.04 -5.59
N SER A 185 10.28 4.56 -6.60
CA SER A 185 9.50 3.34 -6.50
C SER A 185 10.39 2.11 -6.22
N ALA A 186 11.53 1.97 -6.90
CA ALA A 186 12.47 0.89 -6.64
C ALA A 186 12.99 0.92 -5.20
N VAL A 187 13.38 2.10 -4.71
CA VAL A 187 13.81 2.29 -3.31
C VAL A 187 12.69 1.98 -2.32
N GLN A 188 11.42 2.19 -2.70
CA GLN A 188 10.27 1.85 -1.86
C GLN A 188 10.06 0.33 -1.75
N TYR A 189 10.18 -0.43 -2.85
CA TYR A 189 9.85 -1.86 -2.88
C TYR A 189 11.04 -2.79 -2.62
N LEU A 190 12.26 -2.45 -3.06
CA LEU A 190 13.42 -3.34 -2.93
C LEU A 190 13.79 -3.70 -1.48
N PRO A 191 13.82 -2.76 -0.52
CA PRO A 191 14.09 -3.11 0.88
C PRO A 191 13.03 -4.05 1.46
N GLN A 192 11.77 -3.87 1.05
CA GLN A 192 10.67 -4.75 1.46
C GLN A 192 10.82 -6.15 0.87
N ILE A 193 11.22 -6.27 -0.41
CA ILE A 193 11.51 -7.56 -1.06
C ILE A 193 12.62 -8.28 -0.31
N TRP A 194 13.73 -7.58 -0.10
CA TRP A 194 14.90 -8.14 0.60
C TRP A 194 14.53 -8.60 2.02
N TYR A 195 13.83 -7.76 2.77
CA TYR A 195 13.44 -8.10 4.13
C TYR A 195 12.48 -9.30 4.17
N THR A 196 11.48 -9.33 3.28
CA THR A 196 10.53 -10.44 3.18
C THR A 196 11.24 -11.75 2.85
N PHE A 197 12.18 -11.70 1.90
CA PHE A 197 13.01 -12.85 1.54
C PHE A 197 13.89 -13.34 2.69
N ARG A 198 14.49 -12.42 3.47
CA ARG A 198 15.39 -12.77 4.57
C ARG A 198 14.66 -13.32 5.79
N LEU A 199 13.46 -12.83 6.11
CA LEU A 199 12.72 -13.28 7.28
C LEU A 199 11.89 -14.55 7.04
N GLY A 200 11.53 -14.87 5.79
CA GLY A 200 10.68 -16.03 5.52
C GLY A 200 9.25 -15.91 6.07
N ASP A 201 8.81 -14.70 6.41
CA ASP A 201 7.49 -14.43 6.99
C ASP A 201 6.77 -13.32 6.21
N ILE A 202 5.51 -13.60 5.90
CA ILE A 202 4.54 -12.64 5.35
C ILE A 202 3.88 -11.96 6.54
N LYS A 203 4.56 -10.98 7.13
CA LYS A 203 3.88 -10.13 8.11
C LYS A 203 2.77 -9.36 7.40
N SER A 204 1.54 -9.37 7.96
CA SER A 204 0.31 -8.61 7.62
C SER A 204 0.05 -8.07 6.20
N LEU A 205 0.76 -8.54 5.18
CA LEU A 205 0.68 -8.06 3.81
C LEU A 205 -0.63 -8.53 3.21
N SER A 206 -1.43 -7.60 2.69
CA SER A 206 -2.72 -7.94 2.07
C SER A 206 -2.46 -8.57 0.69
N ILE A 207 -2.38 -9.90 0.65
CA ILE A 207 -2.21 -10.70 -0.58
C ILE A 207 -3.32 -10.36 -1.58
N ILE A 208 -4.55 -10.17 -1.09
CA ILE A 208 -5.73 -9.87 -1.91
C ILE A 208 -5.57 -8.56 -2.69
N THR A 209 -5.09 -7.50 -2.04
CA THR A 209 -4.92 -6.21 -2.73
C THR A 209 -3.79 -6.28 -3.76
N MET A 210 -2.71 -7.02 -3.48
CA MET A 210 -1.64 -7.21 -4.44
C MET A 210 -2.06 -8.05 -5.65
N LEU A 211 -2.92 -9.06 -5.47
CA LEU A 211 -3.45 -9.87 -6.58
C LEU A 211 -4.23 -9.05 -7.60
N ILE A 212 -4.92 -7.98 -7.16
CA ILE A 212 -5.65 -7.08 -8.04
C ILE A 212 -4.71 -6.01 -8.61
N GLN A 213 -3.83 -5.44 -7.77
CA GLN A 213 -2.95 -4.33 -8.16
C GLN A 213 -1.89 -4.72 -9.17
N VAL A 214 -1.27 -5.91 -9.04
CA VAL A 214 -0.15 -6.32 -9.91
C VAL A 214 -0.60 -6.41 -11.38
N PRO A 215 -1.65 -7.17 -11.74
CA PRO A 215 -2.18 -7.15 -13.10
C PRO A 215 -2.66 -5.76 -13.52
N GLY A 216 -3.32 -5.04 -12.60
CA GLY A 216 -3.78 -3.67 -12.82
C GLY A 216 -2.67 -2.73 -13.26
N ALA A 217 -1.46 -2.83 -12.68
CA ALA A 217 -0.31 -2.00 -13.04
C ALA A 217 0.15 -2.21 -14.49
N PHE A 218 0.15 -3.46 -14.99
CA PHE A 218 0.49 -3.76 -16.38
C PHE A 218 -0.60 -3.27 -17.35
N VAL A 219 -1.88 -3.44 -17.00
CA VAL A 219 -2.99 -2.92 -17.80
C VAL A 219 -2.96 -1.38 -17.82
N PHE A 220 -2.62 -0.75 -16.70
CA PHE A 220 -2.43 0.70 -16.59
C PHE A 220 -1.29 1.18 -17.51
N ALA A 221 -0.14 0.50 -17.48
CA ALA A 221 0.99 0.80 -18.36
C ALA A 221 0.60 0.65 -19.85
N PHE A 222 -0.12 -0.42 -20.20
CA PHE A 222 -0.59 -0.66 -21.55
C PHE A 222 -1.57 0.43 -22.03
N SER A 223 -2.51 0.83 -21.17
CA SER A 223 -3.43 1.94 -21.46
C SER A 223 -2.69 3.25 -21.75
N LEU A 224 -1.63 3.55 -20.98
CA LEU A 224 -0.79 4.71 -21.24
C LEU A 224 0.00 4.57 -22.54
N TRP A 225 0.58 3.40 -22.82
CA TRP A 225 1.29 3.16 -24.08
C TRP A 225 0.37 3.35 -25.30
N LEU A 226 -0.89 2.88 -25.23
CA LEU A 226 -1.88 3.12 -26.29
C LEU A 226 -2.16 4.62 -26.53
N ARG A 227 -2.01 5.45 -25.49
CA ARG A 227 -2.23 6.89 -25.58
C ARG A 227 -1.00 7.66 -26.07
N VAL A 228 0.13 7.50 -25.39
CA VAL A 228 1.34 8.34 -25.60
C VAL A 228 2.40 7.67 -26.47
N GLY A 229 2.20 6.40 -26.84
CA GLY A 229 3.12 5.64 -27.70
C GLY A 229 4.52 5.50 -27.11
N TRP A 230 5.51 5.41 -28.01
CA TRP A 230 6.92 5.26 -27.66
C TRP A 230 7.57 6.56 -27.17
N GLU A 231 7.07 7.72 -27.62
CA GLU A 231 7.58 9.02 -27.19
C GLU A 231 7.35 9.28 -25.70
N GLY A 232 6.27 8.71 -25.15
CA GLY A 232 5.95 8.75 -23.72
C GLY A 232 6.47 7.55 -22.92
N TRP A 233 7.57 6.91 -23.33
CA TRP A 233 8.12 5.72 -22.64
C TRP A 233 8.30 5.92 -21.13
N SER A 234 8.78 7.09 -20.72
CA SER A 234 9.04 7.41 -19.31
C SER A 234 7.76 7.46 -18.47
N THR A 235 6.60 7.66 -19.10
CA THR A 235 5.29 7.70 -18.46
C THR A 235 4.73 6.31 -18.18
N TRP A 236 4.84 5.36 -19.11
CA TRP A 236 4.29 4.01 -18.90
C TRP A 236 5.29 3.02 -18.30
N LEU A 237 6.59 3.20 -18.55
CA LEU A 237 7.62 2.26 -18.10
C LEU A 237 7.73 2.20 -16.57
N VAL A 238 7.54 3.34 -15.89
CA VAL A 238 7.52 3.40 -14.42
C VAL A 238 6.50 2.42 -13.84
N TYR A 239 5.33 2.28 -14.47
CA TYR A 239 4.28 1.37 -14.02
C TYR A 239 4.64 -0.10 -14.26
N ILE A 240 5.34 -0.42 -15.35
CA ILE A 240 5.89 -1.77 -15.58
C ILE A 240 6.91 -2.12 -14.50
N ILE A 241 7.86 -1.23 -14.22
CA ILE A 241 8.87 -1.43 -13.18
C ILE A 241 8.19 -1.66 -11.82
N THR A 242 7.22 -0.81 -11.45
CA THR A 242 6.47 -1.01 -10.21
C THR A 242 5.69 -2.32 -10.19
N GLY A 243 5.10 -2.72 -11.32
CA GLY A 243 4.34 -3.96 -11.43
C GLY A 243 5.23 -5.20 -11.26
N ILE A 244 6.45 -5.18 -11.79
CA ILE A 244 7.44 -6.26 -11.60
C ILE A 244 7.87 -6.33 -10.12
N LEU A 245 8.17 -5.19 -9.49
CA LEU A 245 8.57 -5.13 -8.09
C LEU A 245 7.44 -5.64 -7.17
N GLN A 246 6.21 -5.17 -7.38
CA GLN A 246 5.02 -5.64 -6.66
C GLN A 246 4.73 -7.12 -6.94
N GLY A 247 4.89 -7.57 -8.19
CA GLY A 247 4.73 -8.98 -8.58
C GLY A 247 5.74 -9.90 -7.91
N THR A 248 6.98 -9.44 -7.74
CA THR A 248 8.02 -10.17 -6.99
C THR A 248 7.64 -10.33 -5.53
N LEU A 249 7.14 -9.25 -4.88
CA LEU A 249 6.60 -9.33 -3.52
C LEU A 249 5.43 -10.30 -3.41
N LEU A 250 4.50 -10.25 -4.36
CA LEU A 250 3.35 -11.14 -4.40
C LEU A 250 3.78 -12.61 -4.56
N GLY A 251 4.76 -12.88 -5.42
CA GLY A 251 5.33 -14.23 -5.60
C GLY A 251 5.92 -14.78 -4.30
N LEU A 252 6.73 -13.96 -3.60
CA LEU A 252 7.25 -14.32 -2.28
C LEU A 252 6.12 -14.57 -1.28
N ALA A 253 5.11 -13.70 -1.25
CA ALA A 253 3.97 -13.85 -0.36
C ALA A 253 3.16 -15.12 -0.65
N ILE A 254 2.91 -15.47 -1.90
CA ILE A 254 2.22 -16.73 -2.23
C ILE A 254 3.07 -17.93 -1.80
N SER A 255 4.38 -17.89 -2.04
CA SER A 255 5.29 -19.00 -1.71
C SER A 255 5.30 -19.34 -0.21
N TYR A 256 5.42 -18.33 0.65
CA TYR A 256 5.42 -18.53 2.10
C TYR A 256 4.04 -18.88 2.66
N TRP A 257 2.97 -18.43 2.01
CA TRP A 257 1.61 -18.77 2.41
C TRP A 257 1.34 -20.25 2.15
N LEU A 258 1.76 -20.75 0.99
CA LEU A 258 1.69 -22.17 0.64
C LEU A 258 2.56 -23.02 1.57
N ALA A 259 3.78 -22.58 1.88
CA ALA A 259 4.69 -23.29 2.79
C ALA A 259 4.09 -23.44 4.20
N ARG A 260 3.48 -22.37 4.75
CA ARG A 260 2.80 -22.40 6.04
C ARG A 260 1.59 -23.31 6.04
N ARG A 261 0.74 -23.21 5.02
CA ARG A 261 -0.45 -24.05 4.89
C ARG A 261 -0.10 -25.54 4.81
N LYS A 262 1.03 -25.87 4.17
CA LYS A 262 1.55 -27.25 4.15
C LYS A 262 1.98 -27.69 5.54
N ALA A 263 2.80 -26.90 6.25
CA ALA A 263 3.25 -27.22 7.60
C ALA A 263 2.09 -27.38 8.60
N ASP A 264 1.05 -26.53 8.51
CA ASP A 264 -0.14 -26.63 9.36
C ASP A 264 -0.93 -27.92 9.08
N LYS A 265 -1.01 -28.33 7.80
CA LYS A 265 -1.66 -29.58 7.41
C LYS A 265 -0.90 -30.80 7.90
N ASP A 266 0.43 -30.79 7.78
CA ASP A 266 1.29 -31.88 8.25
C ASP A 266 1.14 -32.04 9.77
N ARG A 267 1.17 -30.93 10.54
CA ARG A 267 0.92 -30.94 11.99
C ARG A 267 -0.48 -31.44 12.38
N ALA A 268 -1.51 -31.14 11.58
CA ALA A 268 -2.86 -31.61 11.84
C ALA A 268 -3.01 -33.11 11.57
N ASN A 269 -2.30 -33.63 10.55
CA ASN A 269 -2.25 -35.06 10.26
C ASN A 269 -1.52 -35.83 11.37
N ASP A 270 -0.37 -35.33 11.85
CA ASP A 270 0.38 -35.95 12.96
C ASP A 270 -0.47 -36.09 14.24
N LEU A 271 -1.32 -35.09 14.52
CA LEU A 271 -2.21 -35.11 15.67
C LEU A 271 -3.35 -36.13 15.51
N TYR A 272 -3.83 -36.36 14.29
CA TYR A 272 -4.87 -37.34 13.99
C TYR A 272 -4.34 -38.79 14.07
N ASP A 273 -3.15 -39.05 13.52
CA ASP A 273 -2.51 -40.37 13.52
C ASP A 273 -2.08 -40.82 14.93
N SER A 274 -1.79 -39.86 15.82
CA SER A 274 -1.47 -40.12 17.23
C SER A 274 -2.69 -40.54 18.08
N ASP A 275 -3.92 -40.28 17.62
CA ASP A 275 -5.18 -40.59 18.33
C ASP A 275 -5.81 -41.93 17.84
N GLU A 276 -5.29 -42.50 16.73
CA GLU A 276 -5.69 -43.80 16.15
C GLU A 276 -4.68 -44.93 16.41
N GLY A 277 -3.82 -44.80 17.43
CA GLY A 277 -2.93 -45.88 17.88
C GLY A 277 -3.72 -47.09 18.41
N PRO A 278 -3.38 -48.34 18.03
CA PRO A 278 -4.15 -49.52 18.41
C PRO A 278 -3.79 -49.97 19.83
N ASP A 279 -4.46 -49.42 20.84
CA ASP A 279 -4.41 -49.99 22.19
C ASP A 279 -5.40 -51.15 22.30
N ALA A 280 -4.92 -52.33 21.93
CA ALA A 280 -5.51 -53.59 22.32
C ALA A 280 -4.80 -54.14 23.57
N VAL A 281 -5.60 -54.28 24.64
CA VAL A 281 -5.65 -55.35 25.67
C VAL A 281 -5.14 -55.05 27.10
N ASP A 282 -6.14 -55.09 28.00
CA ASP A 282 -6.23 -55.44 29.44
C ASP A 282 -5.52 -54.64 30.54
N GLY A 283 -6.34 -54.14 31.48
CA GLY A 283 -5.93 -53.94 32.87
C GLY A 283 -6.69 -52.88 33.67
N ALA A 284 -7.92 -53.20 34.10
CA ALA A 284 -8.62 -52.67 35.29
C ALA A 284 -8.83 -51.15 35.47
N ALA A 285 -10.10 -50.76 35.27
CA ALA A 285 -10.91 -49.82 36.06
C ALA A 285 -10.30 -48.47 36.51
N GLU A 286 -10.79 -47.38 35.91
CA GLU A 286 -11.35 -46.25 36.68
C GLU A 286 -12.27 -45.37 35.81
N GLU A 287 -13.39 -44.97 36.39
CA GLU A 287 -14.49 -44.23 35.78
C GLU A 287 -14.07 -42.83 35.31
N HIS A 288 -14.39 -42.49 34.06
CA HIS A 288 -14.80 -41.12 33.74
C HIS A 288 -15.89 -41.12 32.67
N GLN A 289 -17.12 -40.87 33.12
CA GLN A 289 -18.29 -40.77 32.27
C GLN A 289 -18.12 -39.70 31.19
N ALA A 290 -18.39 -40.13 29.97
CA ALA A 290 -18.41 -39.37 28.74
C ALA A 290 -19.36 -38.16 28.80
N SER A 291 -18.91 -37.03 28.25
CA SER A 291 -19.81 -35.95 27.80
C SER A 291 -19.76 -35.90 26.28
N GLU A 292 -20.79 -36.46 25.67
CA GLU A 292 -21.03 -36.44 24.22
C GLU A 292 -21.35 -35.03 23.70
N ARG A 293 -21.01 -34.88 22.43
CA ARG A 293 -21.11 -33.73 21.52
C ARG A 293 -22.47 -32.99 21.52
N THR A 294 -22.36 -31.66 21.49
CA THR A 294 -22.89 -30.72 20.47
C THR A 294 -24.35 -30.83 19.94
N ALA A 295 -25.05 -29.69 20.11
CA ALA A 295 -26.12 -29.08 19.29
C ALA A 295 -27.58 -29.58 19.39
N LEU A 296 -28.50 -28.67 19.74
CA LEU A 296 -29.49 -28.08 18.80
C LEU A 296 -30.41 -27.04 19.47
N LEU A 297 -30.85 -26.08 18.66
CA LEU A 297 -31.80 -25.00 18.96
C LEU A 297 -33.13 -25.53 19.54
N GLY A 298 -33.59 -24.91 20.63
CA GLY A 298 -34.90 -25.18 21.21
C GLY A 298 -35.40 -24.02 22.07
N SER A 299 -36.19 -23.14 21.45
CA SER A 299 -36.92 -22.06 22.11
C SER A 299 -37.93 -22.62 23.14
N ARG A 300 -37.87 -22.19 24.41
CA ARG A 300 -39.06 -22.11 25.27
C ARG A 300 -38.91 -21.16 26.46
N ARG A 301 -39.95 -20.33 26.63
CA ARG A 301 -40.22 -19.31 27.65
C ARG A 301 -40.45 -19.86 29.06
N GLY A 302 -40.17 -19.02 30.07
CA GLY A 302 -40.70 -19.03 31.44
C GLY A 302 -39.90 -19.93 32.40
N THR A 303 -39.60 -19.60 33.66
CA THR A 303 -40.19 -18.63 34.62
C THR A 303 -39.19 -18.44 35.78
N ALA A 304 -39.29 -17.32 36.49
CA ALA A 304 -38.37 -16.81 37.52
C ALA A 304 -38.20 -17.67 38.79
N LYS A 305 -37.04 -17.54 39.46
CA LYS A 305 -36.91 -17.08 40.87
C LYS A 305 -35.46 -16.83 41.28
N SER A 306 -35.29 -15.80 42.11
CA SER A 306 -34.02 -15.19 42.57
C SER A 306 -33.35 -15.99 43.69
N ILE A 307 -32.01 -16.01 43.77
CA ILE A 307 -31.24 -15.85 45.02
C ILE A 307 -29.89 -15.16 44.69
N GLN A 308 -29.58 -14.15 45.48
CA GLN A 308 -28.43 -13.25 45.43
C GLN A 308 -27.26 -13.83 46.25
N LYS A 309 -26.06 -13.91 45.67
CA LYS A 309 -24.79 -13.95 46.43
C LYS A 309 -23.65 -13.41 45.56
N GLY A 310 -22.96 -12.40 46.09
CA GLY A 310 -21.94 -11.64 45.39
C GLY A 310 -20.62 -12.39 45.20
N SER A 311 -19.96 -12.10 44.08
CA SER A 311 -18.50 -12.07 43.95
C SER A 311 -18.14 -11.34 42.65
N GLN A 312 -17.46 -10.21 42.77
CA GLN A 312 -16.87 -9.48 41.64
C GLN A 312 -15.79 -10.35 41.00
N ARG A 313 -15.93 -10.68 39.72
CA ARG A 313 -14.79 -11.07 38.88
C ARG A 313 -15.04 -10.65 37.44
N SER A 314 -14.33 -9.59 37.04
CA SER A 314 -14.25 -9.04 35.69
C SER A 314 -13.90 -10.14 34.68
N ARG A 315 -14.84 -10.42 33.75
CA ARG A 315 -14.60 -11.21 32.54
C ARG A 315 -14.18 -10.23 31.44
N GLN A 316 -12.88 -10.09 31.23
CA GLN A 316 -12.34 -9.40 30.07
C GLN A 316 -12.15 -10.45 28.96
N GLY A 317 -12.98 -10.36 27.92
CA GLY A 317 -12.87 -11.17 26.72
C GLY A 317 -11.54 -10.93 26.02
N SER A 318 -10.74 -11.98 25.89
CA SER A 318 -9.60 -12.02 25.00
C SER A 318 -10.12 -12.19 23.57
N ASN A 319 -10.35 -11.07 22.89
CA ASN A 319 -10.49 -11.06 21.44
C ASN A 319 -9.83 -9.78 20.91
N GLY A 320 -8.52 -9.83 20.71
CA GLY A 320 -7.75 -8.67 20.28
C GLY A 320 -6.25 -8.86 20.43
N ARG A 321 -5.66 -9.78 19.66
CA ARG A 321 -4.21 -9.82 19.49
C ARG A 321 -3.79 -10.59 18.25
N LEU A 322 -3.79 -9.94 17.10
CA LEU A 322 -2.90 -10.33 16.01
C LEU A 322 -2.68 -9.12 15.09
N GLY A 323 -1.56 -8.43 15.31
CA GLY A 323 -1.20 -7.27 14.49
C GLY A 323 -0.17 -6.37 15.17
N MET A 324 1.01 -6.89 15.50
CA MET A 324 2.19 -6.05 15.70
C MET A 324 3.44 -6.92 15.91
N LEU A 325 4.38 -6.87 14.96
CA LEU A 325 5.80 -7.10 15.22
C LEU A 325 6.61 -6.72 13.98
N TYR A 326 6.88 -5.42 13.82
CA TYR A 326 7.98 -4.89 13.01
C TYR A 326 8.77 -3.91 13.86
N SER A 327 9.78 -4.42 14.56
CA SER A 327 10.98 -3.68 14.92
C SER A 327 12.14 -4.42 14.26
N ALA A 328 12.78 -3.80 13.29
CA ALA A 328 14.06 -4.26 12.78
C ALA A 328 15.02 -3.08 12.94
N THR A 329 15.81 -3.11 14.01
CA THR A 329 17.06 -2.36 14.11
C THR A 329 18.21 -3.33 13.82
N PRO A 330 19.23 -2.93 13.03
CA PRO A 330 20.44 -3.74 12.84
C PRO A 330 21.29 -3.79 14.13
N PRO A 331 22.16 -4.79 14.32
CA PRO A 331 23.14 -4.76 15.41
C PRO A 331 24.26 -3.76 15.06
N GLU A 332 24.50 -2.79 15.94
CA GLU A 332 25.76 -2.02 15.95
C GLU A 332 26.87 -2.91 16.50
N HIS A 333 28.02 -2.87 15.83
CA HIS A 333 29.23 -3.59 16.20
C HIS A 333 29.96 -2.75 17.25
N ASP A 334 29.96 -3.19 18.51
CA ASP A 334 30.77 -2.58 19.57
C ASP A 334 32.25 -2.60 19.16
N SER A 335 32.87 -1.43 19.15
CA SER A 335 34.32 -1.26 19.10
C SER A 335 34.73 -0.68 20.45
N ASP A 336 35.25 -1.53 21.32
CA ASP A 336 35.83 -1.17 22.61
C ASP A 336 36.88 -0.07 22.45
N THR A 337 36.69 1.05 23.12
CA THR A 337 37.78 1.94 23.55
C THR A 337 37.45 2.44 24.94
N SER A 338 37.82 1.65 25.94
CA SER A 338 37.82 2.06 27.34
C SER A 338 39.16 2.72 27.67
N GLU A 339 39.19 4.04 27.58
CA GLU A 339 40.03 4.83 28.48
C GLU A 339 39.24 5.02 29.79
N ILE A 340 39.87 4.70 30.94
CA ILE A 340 40.04 5.55 32.14
C ILE A 340 40.32 4.67 33.38
N SER A 341 41.61 4.68 33.77
CA SER A 341 42.14 4.94 35.12
C SER A 341 41.71 4.09 36.33
N ARG A 342 42.67 3.36 36.94
CA ARG A 342 43.17 3.60 38.32
C ARG A 342 44.23 2.57 38.78
N LYS A 343 45.29 3.14 39.39
CA LYS A 343 46.44 2.56 40.11
C LYS A 343 47.64 2.12 39.28
#